data_AF-A0AA39CIJ5-F1
#
_entry.id   AF-A0AA39CIJ5-F1
#
_cell.length_a   1.000
_cell.length_b   1.000
_cell.length_c   1.000
_cell.angle_alpha   90.00
_cell.angle_beta   90.00
_cell.angle_gamma   90.00
#
_symmetry.space_group_name_H-M   'P 1'
#
loop_
_entity.id
_entity.type
_entity.pdbx_description
1 polymer ?
#
loop_
_entity_poly.entity_id
_entity_poly.type
_entity_poly.pdbx_seq_one_letter_code
_entity_poly.pdbx_strand_id
1 'polypeptide(L)'
;MDLDSSTELLDFEAAPDLSGSARVSLSAQFVPTQVTHITQPQPPITSPEEELSAEATTLLESATPPIGRPDIPFIAEPSTWNQYEYEANLMETYFTQLPALDYGSWLHGFDDAVSSMFPSSGMSEGMPNAIAMMREHFQPKSGAVNSFTSDSHHMWYSDPPCLQMYDKDMVNVLLNIAKRQLDGTFALLIPFLTSADVEEELIMAISAVGALYCDVVGSDKIAKACYNDARRILLAKFIMLEVYGLCSGDARSYEFVEALHGYVLQMLGRCIFLSSEKSNSAAEEDELKNVVEAIHLLECYRVLLLQRPPTLTPLTTQFRSSCDENELVPTRYFHNLADLLPSPRNAKPVVGTLIDLAMIVRLTWFGGPRASRGQESRLWKLDFVELALTRWGEATAHVEEPLLLVLYHMAHLNLHSDLGLLQRHARKAAKGCSIPPSSSGTPSIKGWLASQQYDISAWHAERLLKTSKSAFRSHNRATHASGSGQQQQKAQNLNSEPPHLPFCIYFASLVLWYGCLRPDQDSSRGNLCIVNGMTLLSRLNVQVARNLSNALQELTLAEQWPRSHGV
;
A
#
# COMPACT_ATOMS: atom_id res chain seq x y z
N MET A 1 -0.80 29.68 -49.93
CA MET A 1 -2.09 29.01 -49.71
C MET A 1 -1.98 28.36 -48.36
N ASP A 2 -2.34 29.16 -47.36
CA ASP A 2 -2.31 28.81 -45.95
C ASP A 2 -3.46 27.85 -45.65
N LEU A 3 -3.18 26.81 -44.88
CA LEU A 3 -4.20 25.98 -44.24
C LEU A 3 -3.85 25.88 -42.75
N ASP A 4 -4.56 26.70 -42.00
CA ASP A 4 -4.72 26.65 -40.55
C ASP A 4 -5.23 25.27 -40.11
N SER A 5 -4.58 24.67 -39.12
CA SER A 5 -5.10 23.53 -38.37
C SER A 5 -5.57 24.00 -37.00
N SER A 6 -6.84 24.38 -36.91
CA SER A 6 -7.53 24.68 -35.67
C SER A 6 -8.02 23.38 -35.02
N THR A 7 -7.46 23.02 -33.89
CA THR A 7 -7.96 21.99 -32.97
C THR A 7 -9.23 22.49 -32.28
N GLU A 8 -10.39 21.97 -32.66
CA GLU A 8 -11.65 22.19 -31.96
C GLU A 8 -11.70 21.37 -30.65
N LEU A 9 -11.88 22.09 -29.54
CA LEU A 9 -12.34 21.60 -28.26
C LEU A 9 -13.82 21.17 -28.40
N LEU A 10 -14.12 19.89 -28.18
CA LEU A 10 -15.48 19.42 -27.99
C LEU A 10 -15.89 19.57 -26.53
N ASP A 11 -16.76 20.54 -26.28
CA ASP A 11 -17.55 20.69 -25.07
C ASP A 11 -18.52 19.50 -24.91
N PHE A 12 -18.54 18.91 -23.71
CA PHE A 12 -19.52 17.89 -23.33
C PHE A 12 -20.82 18.58 -22.89
N GLU A 13 -21.81 18.61 -23.76
CA GLU A 13 -23.20 18.94 -23.42
C GLU A 13 -24.03 17.70 -23.04
N ALA A 14 -25.00 17.95 -22.18
CA ALA A 14 -25.97 17.12 -21.47
C ALA A 14 -26.35 15.73 -22.03
N ALA A 15 -26.41 14.76 -21.12
CA ALA A 15 -27.05 13.46 -21.33
C ALA A 15 -28.60 13.60 -21.44
N PRO A 16 -29.26 12.79 -22.28
CA PRO A 16 -30.71 12.84 -22.44
C PRO A 16 -31.44 12.08 -21.33
N ASP A 17 -32.56 12.66 -20.90
CA ASP A 17 -33.59 12.03 -20.07
C ASP A 17 -34.10 10.73 -20.71
N LEU A 18 -33.96 9.61 -19.99
CA LEU A 18 -34.66 8.36 -20.28
C LEU A 18 -35.48 7.94 -19.05
N SER A 19 -36.70 8.47 -19.00
CA SER A 19 -37.79 7.93 -18.19
C SER A 19 -38.30 6.63 -18.82
N GLY A 20 -38.06 5.48 -18.19
CA GLY A 20 -38.51 4.18 -18.67
C GLY A 20 -38.50 3.12 -17.56
N SER A 21 -39.60 3.07 -16.83
CA SER A 21 -39.87 2.25 -15.63
C SER A 21 -39.65 0.74 -15.78
N ALA A 22 -38.89 0.15 -14.84
CA ALA A 22 -39.15 -1.18 -14.28
C ALA A 22 -38.73 -1.20 -12.80
N ARG A 23 -39.66 -0.81 -11.91
CA ARG A 23 -39.50 -0.91 -10.45
C ARG A 23 -39.66 -2.37 -10.01
N VAL A 24 -38.61 -2.96 -9.45
CA VAL A 24 -38.71 -4.08 -8.51
C VAL A 24 -38.78 -3.48 -7.11
N SER A 25 -39.95 -3.61 -6.47
CA SER A 25 -40.21 -3.11 -5.11
C SER A 25 -39.50 -3.99 -4.08
N LEU A 26 -38.51 -3.42 -3.38
CA LEU A 26 -38.14 -3.85 -2.02
C LEU A 26 -38.65 -2.78 -1.05
N SER A 27 -39.78 -3.08 -0.43
CA SER A 27 -40.43 -2.24 0.58
C SER A 27 -39.74 -2.39 1.94
N ALA A 28 -38.96 -1.40 2.34
CA ALA A 28 -38.67 -1.11 3.74
C ALA A 28 -39.49 0.14 4.13
N GLN A 29 -40.49 -0.04 4.99
CA GLN A 29 -41.31 1.04 5.52
C GLN A 29 -40.46 1.89 6.49
N PHE A 30 -40.17 3.13 6.11
CA PHE A 30 -39.66 4.16 7.02
C PHE A 30 -40.83 5.04 7.48
N VAL A 31 -41.04 5.10 8.79
CA VAL A 31 -41.94 6.06 9.45
C VAL A 31 -41.18 7.37 9.66
N PRO A 32 -41.72 8.54 9.28
CA PRO A 32 -41.06 9.82 9.54
C PRO A 32 -41.29 10.26 11.00
N THR A 33 -40.22 10.38 11.77
CA THR A 33 -40.25 11.05 13.08
C THR A 33 -40.22 12.57 12.86
N GLN A 34 -41.28 13.25 13.27
CA GLN A 34 -41.33 14.71 13.27
C GLN A 34 -40.36 15.28 14.32
N VAL A 35 -39.51 16.20 13.90
CA VAL A 35 -38.63 17.00 14.77
C VAL A 35 -39.41 18.25 15.19
N THR A 36 -39.76 18.35 16.47
CA THR A 36 -40.29 19.57 17.09
C THR A 36 -39.14 20.49 17.49
N HIS A 37 -39.08 21.67 16.87
CA HIS A 37 -38.24 22.78 17.33
C HIS A 37 -38.76 23.33 18.67
N ILE A 38 -37.97 23.22 19.73
CA ILE A 38 -38.17 23.97 20.98
C ILE A 38 -37.14 25.09 21.02
N THR A 39 -37.61 26.32 20.90
CA THR A 39 -36.84 27.56 21.07
C THR A 39 -36.77 27.89 22.56
N GLN A 40 -35.57 27.93 23.15
CA GLN A 40 -35.34 28.49 24.48
C GLN A 40 -34.63 29.86 24.37
N PRO A 41 -35.00 30.85 25.19
CA PRO A 41 -34.42 32.20 25.16
C PRO A 41 -33.14 32.31 26.01
N GLN A 42 -32.14 33.03 25.49
CA GLN A 42 -30.94 33.45 26.23
C GLN A 42 -31.23 34.64 27.17
N PRO A 43 -30.57 34.70 28.35
CA PRO A 43 -30.56 35.89 29.20
C PRO A 43 -29.43 36.87 28.83
N PRO A 44 -29.52 38.16 29.23
CA PRO A 44 -28.63 39.22 28.78
C PRO A 44 -27.31 39.25 29.56
N ILE A 45 -26.22 39.54 28.83
CA ILE A 45 -24.88 39.79 29.37
C ILE A 45 -24.77 41.28 29.66
N THR A 46 -24.53 41.63 30.93
CA THR A 46 -24.11 42.96 31.39
C THR A 46 -22.60 42.97 31.59
N SER A 47 -21.91 43.92 30.97
CA SER A 47 -20.52 44.28 31.21
C SER A 47 -20.42 45.47 32.17
N PRO A 48 -19.42 45.52 33.06
CA PRO A 48 -18.86 46.78 33.54
C PRO A 48 -17.46 47.02 32.94
N GLU A 49 -17.30 48.22 32.39
CA GLU A 49 -16.01 48.86 32.15
C GLU A 49 -15.40 49.26 33.50
N GLU A 50 -14.10 49.04 33.68
CA GLU A 50 -13.29 49.83 34.61
C GLU A 50 -11.90 50.07 34.02
N GLU A 51 -11.57 51.35 33.98
CA GLU A 51 -10.30 51.96 33.62
C GLU A 51 -9.20 51.57 34.61
N LEU A 52 -7.96 51.41 34.15
CA LEU A 52 -6.80 51.93 34.86
C LEU A 52 -5.58 52.04 33.96
N SER A 53 -4.98 53.21 34.06
CA SER A 53 -3.82 53.74 33.34
C SER A 53 -2.51 53.09 33.76
N ALA A 54 -1.52 53.12 32.86
CA ALA A 54 -0.13 53.41 33.22
C ALA A 54 0.68 53.82 31.99
N GLU A 55 1.52 54.82 32.21
CA GLU A 55 2.23 55.66 31.27
C GLU A 55 3.45 55.01 30.60
N ALA A 56 3.76 55.58 29.43
CA ALA A 56 5.04 55.84 28.80
C ALA A 56 6.34 55.35 29.48
N THR A 57 7.32 54.91 28.68
CA THR A 57 8.44 55.76 28.23
C THR A 57 9.38 55.00 27.27
N THR A 58 9.79 55.74 26.24
CA THR A 58 10.86 55.54 25.25
C THR A 58 12.13 54.79 25.71
N LEU A 59 12.77 54.03 24.80
CA LEU A 59 14.04 54.44 24.18
C LEU A 59 14.54 53.47 23.10
N LEU A 60 15.11 54.10 22.07
CA LEU A 60 15.88 53.57 20.95
C LEU A 60 17.21 52.99 21.47
N GLU A 61 17.62 51.80 21.01
CA GLU A 61 19.05 51.52 20.82
C GLU A 61 19.33 50.35 19.88
N SER A 62 20.35 50.56 19.08
CA SER A 62 20.92 49.70 18.05
C SER A 62 21.63 48.47 18.62
N ALA A 63 21.52 47.32 17.94
CA ALA A 63 22.63 46.37 17.80
C ALA A 63 22.31 45.26 16.78
N THR A 64 23.04 45.22 15.67
CA THR A 64 23.40 43.97 15.00
C THR A 64 24.20 43.08 15.95
N PRO A 65 24.01 41.74 15.94
CA PRO A 65 25.14 40.86 15.63
C PRO A 65 24.67 39.50 14.99
N PRO A 66 25.51 38.45 14.90
CA PRO A 66 26.51 38.26 13.87
C PRO A 66 26.31 36.95 13.06
N ILE A 67 27.00 36.88 11.92
CA ILE A 67 27.30 35.63 11.21
C ILE A 67 28.24 34.80 12.08
N GLY A 68 27.84 33.56 12.39
CA GLY A 68 28.70 32.57 13.04
C GLY A 68 28.12 31.16 12.86
N ARG A 69 28.69 30.39 11.91
CA ARG A 69 28.53 28.94 11.84
C ARG A 69 29.35 28.31 12.97
N PRO A 70 28.81 27.40 13.79
CA PRO A 70 29.62 26.49 14.57
C PRO A 70 29.80 25.18 13.80
N ASP A 71 31.03 24.89 13.40
CA ASP A 71 31.47 23.53 13.10
C ASP A 71 31.50 22.76 14.44
N ILE A 72 30.72 21.68 14.54
CA ILE A 72 30.72 20.76 15.70
C ILE A 72 31.44 19.48 15.26
N PRO A 73 32.50 19.03 15.95
CA PRO A 73 33.21 17.80 15.61
C PRO A 73 32.44 16.56 16.07
N PHE A 74 32.39 15.57 15.18
CA PHE A 74 31.77 14.26 15.37
C PHE A 74 32.75 13.31 16.09
N ILE A 75 32.45 12.94 17.35
CA ILE A 75 33.03 11.76 18.01
C ILE A 75 31.94 11.15 18.90
N ALA A 76 31.46 9.97 18.53
CA ALA A 76 30.69 9.10 19.41
C ALA A 76 31.34 7.71 19.42
N GLU A 77 31.73 7.24 20.62
CA GLU A 77 32.17 5.87 20.85
C GLU A 77 30.95 4.92 20.86
N PRO A 78 31.07 3.70 20.32
CA PRO A 78 29.95 2.76 20.28
C PRO A 78 29.73 2.10 21.65
N SER A 79 28.50 2.18 22.15
CA SER A 79 28.05 1.44 23.34
C SER A 79 27.58 0.02 22.96
N THR A 80 27.93 -0.93 23.82
CA THR A 80 27.81 -2.38 23.64
C THR A 80 26.37 -2.89 23.77
N TRP A 81 25.81 -3.43 22.68
CA TRP A 81 24.56 -4.21 22.66
C TRP A 81 24.82 -5.64 22.14
N ASN A 82 25.41 -6.51 22.98
CA ASN A 82 25.82 -7.87 22.60
C ASN A 82 24.78 -8.98 22.86
N GLN A 83 23.48 -8.72 22.73
CA GLN A 83 22.45 -9.76 22.98
C GLN A 83 21.54 -10.10 21.79
N TYR A 84 21.62 -9.36 20.68
CA TYR A 84 20.85 -9.63 19.44
C TYR A 84 21.64 -10.36 18.34
N GLU A 85 22.93 -10.60 18.55
CA GLU A 85 23.84 -11.20 17.55
C GLU A 85 23.52 -12.68 17.24
N TYR A 86 22.82 -13.37 18.15
CA TYR A 86 22.48 -14.79 18.00
C TYR A 86 21.26 -15.02 17.08
N GLU A 87 20.28 -14.11 17.07
CA GLU A 87 19.11 -14.19 16.19
C GLU A 87 19.43 -13.68 14.77
N ALA A 88 20.32 -12.68 14.66
CA ALA A 88 20.82 -12.19 13.37
C ALA A 88 21.61 -13.27 12.60
N ASN A 89 22.49 -14.02 13.28
CA ASN A 89 23.28 -15.11 12.69
C ASN A 89 22.44 -16.30 12.20
N LEU A 90 21.35 -16.63 12.91
CA LEU A 90 20.45 -17.71 12.51
C LEU A 90 19.80 -17.39 11.15
N MET A 91 19.42 -16.13 10.94
CA MET A 91 18.76 -15.66 9.72
C MET A 91 19.72 -15.60 8.54
N GLU A 92 20.94 -15.07 8.72
CA GLU A 92 21.97 -15.01 7.67
C GLU A 92 22.29 -16.41 7.09
N THR A 93 22.21 -17.45 7.93
CA THR A 93 22.45 -18.85 7.54
C THR A 93 21.35 -19.44 6.65
N TYR A 94 20.07 -19.05 6.83
CA TYR A 94 18.95 -19.52 6.00
C TYR A 94 18.91 -18.83 4.62
N PHE A 95 19.42 -17.60 4.50
CA PHE A 95 19.24 -16.78 3.28
C PHE A 95 20.34 -16.93 2.22
N THR A 96 21.51 -17.45 2.58
CA THR A 96 22.59 -17.75 1.60
C THR A 96 22.25 -18.89 0.63
N GLN A 97 21.10 -19.56 0.80
CA GLN A 97 20.70 -20.73 0.02
C GLN A 97 19.58 -20.48 -1.00
N LEU A 98 19.09 -19.25 -1.17
CA LEU A 98 17.99 -18.96 -2.12
C LEU A 98 18.51 -18.76 -3.56
N PRO A 99 18.01 -19.52 -4.55
CA PRO A 99 18.48 -19.44 -5.94
C PRO A 99 18.12 -18.10 -6.60
N ALA A 100 18.93 -17.68 -7.58
CA ALA A 100 18.67 -16.51 -8.39
C ALA A 100 17.53 -16.81 -9.39
N LEU A 101 16.36 -16.21 -9.19
CA LEU A 101 15.21 -16.29 -10.08
C LEU A 101 15.13 -15.09 -11.03
N ASP A 102 14.85 -15.39 -12.30
CA ASP A 102 14.82 -14.49 -13.44
C ASP A 102 13.70 -13.44 -13.37
N TYR A 103 13.95 -12.26 -13.94
CA TYR A 103 13.13 -11.04 -13.95
C TYR A 103 11.69 -11.24 -14.48
N GLY A 104 11.47 -12.30 -15.27
CA GLY A 104 10.13 -12.68 -15.74
C GLY A 104 9.24 -13.30 -14.66
N SER A 105 9.80 -13.75 -13.52
CA SER A 105 9.13 -14.65 -12.57
C SER A 105 8.13 -13.99 -11.62
N TRP A 106 8.14 -12.65 -11.50
CA TRP A 106 7.35 -11.91 -10.50
C TRP A 106 5.90 -12.39 -10.45
N LEU A 107 5.35 -12.69 -11.62
CA LEU A 107 3.95 -13.04 -11.84
C LEU A 107 3.72 -14.53 -12.13
N HIS A 108 4.80 -15.28 -12.28
CA HIS A 108 4.81 -16.72 -12.57
C HIS A 108 4.80 -17.58 -11.29
N GLY A 109 5.28 -17.08 -10.15
CA GLY A 109 5.42 -17.86 -8.91
C GLY A 109 4.23 -17.85 -7.92
N PHE A 110 3.13 -17.13 -8.20
CA PHE A 110 2.12 -16.85 -7.17
C PHE A 110 1.31 -18.07 -6.67
N ASP A 111 1.07 -19.10 -7.50
CA ASP A 111 0.23 -20.27 -7.12
C ASP A 111 0.96 -21.62 -7.19
N ASP A 112 2.03 -21.75 -7.98
CA ASP A 112 2.76 -23.03 -8.07
C ASP A 112 3.51 -23.38 -6.77
N ALA A 113 3.86 -22.37 -5.96
CA ALA A 113 4.46 -22.57 -4.63
C ALA A 113 3.46 -23.14 -3.60
N VAL A 114 2.19 -22.74 -3.62
CA VAL A 114 1.20 -23.20 -2.64
C VAL A 114 0.69 -24.61 -2.96
N SER A 115 0.64 -24.98 -4.24
CA SER A 115 0.33 -26.37 -4.64
C SER A 115 1.51 -27.33 -4.47
N SER A 116 2.75 -26.84 -4.40
CA SER A 116 3.95 -27.67 -4.18
C SER A 116 4.44 -27.75 -2.72
N MET A 117 3.90 -26.91 -1.82
CA MET A 117 4.29 -26.87 -0.40
C MET A 117 3.61 -27.91 0.50
N PHE A 118 2.63 -28.68 0.01
CA PHE A 118 2.10 -29.83 0.75
C PHE A 118 2.83 -31.09 0.30
N PRO A 119 3.78 -31.64 1.08
CA PRO A 119 4.50 -32.83 0.69
C PRO A 119 3.53 -34.00 0.62
N SER A 120 3.33 -34.54 -0.58
CA SER A 120 2.91 -35.92 -0.74
C SER A 120 4.01 -36.78 -0.11
N SER A 121 3.67 -37.43 1.00
CA SER A 121 4.57 -38.25 1.81
C SER A 121 5.40 -39.21 0.95
N GLY A 122 6.73 -39.07 1.01
CA GLY A 122 7.68 -40.08 0.57
C GLY A 122 8.82 -39.59 -0.31
N MET A 123 9.81 -38.90 0.26
CA MET A 123 11.18 -38.82 -0.32
C MET A 123 12.18 -38.57 0.82
N SER A 124 12.77 -39.65 1.32
CA SER A 124 14.02 -39.64 2.11
C SER A 124 15.18 -39.84 1.13
N GLU A 125 16.30 -39.13 1.35
CA GLU A 125 17.61 -39.18 0.64
C GLU A 125 17.95 -38.10 -0.41
N GLY A 126 17.03 -37.19 -0.81
CA GLY A 126 17.32 -36.18 -1.85
C GLY A 126 18.03 -34.89 -1.40
N MET A 127 17.89 -34.49 -0.14
CA MET A 127 18.32 -33.17 0.38
C MET A 127 19.85 -32.94 0.37
N PRO A 128 20.70 -33.91 0.74
CA PRO A 128 22.16 -33.72 0.74
C PRO A 128 22.73 -33.52 -0.66
N ASN A 129 22.11 -34.14 -1.67
CA ASN A 129 22.55 -34.09 -3.05
C ASN A 129 22.23 -32.75 -3.72
N ALA A 130 21.11 -32.12 -3.36
CA ALA A 130 20.76 -30.78 -3.80
C ALA A 130 21.74 -29.73 -3.26
N ILE A 131 22.12 -29.83 -1.98
CA ILE A 131 23.10 -28.93 -1.36
C ILE A 131 24.50 -29.11 -2.00
N ALA A 132 24.89 -30.34 -2.32
CA ALA A 132 26.14 -30.62 -3.03
C ALA A 132 26.14 -30.05 -4.46
N MET A 133 25.05 -30.23 -5.21
CA MET A 133 24.90 -29.65 -6.56
C MET A 133 24.88 -28.12 -6.54
N MET A 134 24.22 -27.48 -5.57
CA MET A 134 24.28 -26.03 -5.42
C MET A 134 25.70 -25.55 -5.11
N ARG A 135 26.41 -26.24 -4.21
CA ARG A 135 27.80 -25.91 -3.86
C ARG A 135 28.74 -26.04 -5.08
N GLU A 136 28.58 -27.08 -5.89
CA GLU A 136 29.36 -27.30 -7.12
C GLU A 136 29.01 -26.27 -8.21
N HIS A 137 27.75 -25.88 -8.33
CA HIS A 137 27.28 -24.88 -9.30
C HIS A 137 27.77 -23.46 -8.98
N PHE A 138 27.87 -23.10 -7.69
CA PHE A 138 28.33 -21.78 -7.23
C PHE A 138 29.83 -21.69 -6.92
N GLN A 139 30.60 -22.75 -7.20
CA GLN A 139 32.08 -22.73 -7.18
C GLN A 139 32.71 -22.47 -8.57
N PRO A 140 32.03 -21.88 -9.57
CA PRO A 140 32.33 -22.13 -10.97
C PRO A 140 33.78 -21.80 -11.31
N LYS A 141 34.44 -22.76 -11.98
CA LYS A 141 35.24 -22.54 -13.20
C LYS A 141 35.91 -21.16 -13.29
N SER A 142 36.67 -20.78 -12.26
CA SER A 142 37.76 -19.84 -12.38
C SER A 142 38.86 -20.57 -13.14
N GLY A 143 38.68 -20.63 -14.46
CA GLY A 143 39.68 -21.14 -15.37
C GLY A 143 41.02 -20.42 -15.14
N ALA A 144 42.07 -21.23 -15.16
CA ALA A 144 43.49 -20.89 -15.08
C ALA A 144 44.04 -20.54 -13.70
N VAL A 145 44.38 -21.61 -12.96
CA VAL A 145 45.65 -21.83 -12.26
C VAL A 145 46.60 -20.63 -12.29
N ASN A 146 46.50 -19.78 -11.28
CA ASN A 146 47.64 -19.05 -10.76
C ASN A 146 47.87 -19.56 -9.34
N SER A 147 48.94 -20.33 -9.18
CA SER A 147 49.49 -20.74 -7.90
C SER A 147 50.00 -19.51 -7.15
N PHE A 148 49.09 -18.78 -6.50
CA PHE A 148 49.44 -17.81 -5.48
C PHE A 148 49.15 -18.40 -4.10
N THR A 149 50.16 -18.24 -3.27
CA THR A 149 50.33 -18.58 -1.86
C THR A 149 49.08 -18.43 -0.98
N SER A 150 48.94 -19.36 -0.04
CA SER A 150 47.81 -19.62 0.84
C SER A 150 47.54 -18.56 1.93
N ASP A 151 47.41 -17.29 1.59
CA ASP A 151 47.26 -16.23 2.62
C ASP A 151 46.21 -15.15 2.33
N SER A 152 45.18 -15.45 1.54
CA SER A 152 43.97 -14.62 1.57
C SER A 152 42.72 -15.42 1.23
N HIS A 153 42.15 -16.04 2.27
CA HIS A 153 40.71 -16.16 2.40
C HIS A 153 40.09 -14.74 2.51
N HIS A 154 40.25 -13.90 1.48
CA HIS A 154 39.39 -12.75 1.25
C HIS A 154 38.03 -13.31 0.88
N MET A 155 37.30 -13.67 1.93
CA MET A 155 35.87 -13.89 1.94
C MET A 155 35.25 -12.76 1.12
N TRP A 156 34.42 -13.10 0.14
CA TRP A 156 33.80 -12.18 -0.83
C TRP A 156 32.88 -11.11 -0.23
N TYR A 157 32.95 -10.90 1.08
CA TYR A 157 32.28 -9.85 1.79
C TYR A 157 33.20 -8.63 1.74
N SER A 158 33.00 -7.79 0.72
CA SER A 158 33.34 -6.37 0.84
C SER A 158 32.78 -5.83 2.16
N ASP A 159 33.53 -4.93 2.81
CA ASP A 159 33.18 -4.29 4.08
C ASP A 159 31.68 -3.98 4.19
N PRO A 160 31.08 -4.10 5.39
CA PRO A 160 29.67 -3.82 5.58
C PRO A 160 29.35 -2.43 5.02
N PRO A 161 28.29 -2.31 4.20
CA PRO A 161 27.96 -1.02 3.61
C PRO A 161 27.71 -0.01 4.72
N CYS A 162 28.19 1.22 4.53
CA CYS A 162 28.06 2.29 5.50
C CYS A 162 27.48 3.53 4.82
N LEU A 163 26.73 4.34 5.59
CA LEU A 163 26.03 5.49 5.03
C LEU A 163 26.98 6.51 4.37
N GLN A 164 28.23 6.57 4.83
CA GLN A 164 29.26 7.49 4.34
C GLN A 164 29.67 7.20 2.89
N MET A 165 29.31 6.04 2.33
CA MET A 165 29.52 5.73 0.91
C MET A 165 28.60 6.53 -0.02
N TYR A 166 27.52 7.08 0.52
CA TYR A 166 26.54 7.85 -0.23
C TYR A 166 26.76 9.35 -0.05
N ASP A 167 26.52 10.10 -1.12
CA ASP A 167 26.54 11.56 -1.05
C ASP A 167 25.44 12.06 -0.08
N LYS A 168 25.85 12.88 0.90
CA LYS A 168 24.96 13.34 1.97
C LYS A 168 23.79 14.17 1.44
N ASP A 169 24.02 15.01 0.43
CA ASP A 169 22.99 15.86 -0.14
C ASP A 169 21.99 15.02 -0.94
N MET A 170 22.48 14.03 -1.69
CA MET A 170 21.63 13.05 -2.35
C MET A 170 20.73 12.31 -1.35
N VAL A 171 21.30 11.75 -0.28
CA VAL A 171 20.52 11.06 0.77
C VAL A 171 19.46 11.98 1.35
N ASN A 172 19.82 13.22 1.72
CA ASN A 172 18.86 14.19 2.25
C ASN A 172 17.72 14.51 1.28
N VAL A 173 18.01 14.63 -0.02
CA VAL A 173 16.98 14.83 -1.05
C VAL A 173 16.04 13.62 -1.10
N LEU A 174 16.58 12.41 -1.12
CA LEU A 174 15.78 11.19 -1.20
C LEU A 174 14.89 10.99 0.04
N LEU A 175 15.41 11.26 1.25
CA LEU A 175 14.63 11.23 2.48
C LEU A 175 13.44 12.18 2.43
N ASN A 176 13.67 13.42 1.96
CA ASN A 176 12.60 14.41 1.83
C ASN A 176 11.56 14.01 0.78
N ILE A 177 11.98 13.38 -0.32
CA ILE A 177 11.06 12.82 -1.32
C ILE A 177 10.21 11.73 -0.68
N ALA A 178 10.81 10.77 0.04
CA ALA A 178 10.07 9.68 0.70
C ALA A 178 9.05 10.22 1.70
N LYS A 179 9.46 11.15 2.57
CA LYS A 179 8.59 11.77 3.58
C LYS A 179 7.38 12.43 2.92
N ARG A 180 7.60 13.28 1.92
CA ARG A 180 6.54 13.97 1.19
C ARG A 180 5.54 13.03 0.52
N GLN A 181 5.99 11.85 0.09
CA GLN A 181 5.15 10.90 -0.62
C GLN A 181 4.35 9.99 0.32
N LEU A 182 4.87 9.73 1.53
CA LEU A 182 4.37 8.69 2.42
C LEU A 182 3.82 9.20 3.75
N ASP A 183 4.07 10.43 4.16
CA ASP A 183 3.60 10.98 5.43
C ASP A 183 2.07 10.92 5.60
N GLY A 184 1.31 11.13 4.52
CA GLY A 184 -0.14 10.98 4.51
C GLY A 184 -0.63 9.54 4.59
N THR A 185 0.25 8.55 4.42
CA THR A 185 -0.09 7.11 4.46
C THR A 185 0.45 6.42 5.71
N PHE A 186 1.67 6.77 6.13
CA PHE A 186 2.37 6.17 7.26
C PHE A 186 2.73 7.26 8.26
N ALA A 187 1.90 7.40 9.31
CA ALA A 187 2.07 8.41 10.35
C ALA A 187 3.45 8.35 11.05
N LEU A 188 4.08 7.17 11.09
CA LEU A 188 5.43 6.97 11.63
C LEU A 188 6.51 7.84 10.93
N LEU A 189 6.27 8.31 9.70
CA LEU A 189 7.21 9.13 8.95
C LEU A 189 7.07 10.63 9.25
N ILE A 190 5.99 11.07 9.90
CA ILE A 190 5.76 12.47 10.25
C ILE A 190 6.83 13.01 11.21
N PRO A 191 7.09 12.36 12.38
CA PRO A 191 8.09 12.85 13.32
C PRO A 191 9.53 12.57 12.88
N PHE A 192 9.74 11.84 11.77
CA PHE A 192 11.07 11.49 11.32
C PHE A 192 11.89 12.75 11.02
N LEU A 193 12.89 12.98 11.86
CA LEU A 193 13.95 13.97 11.75
C LEU A 193 15.26 13.21 11.77
N THR A 194 16.17 13.51 10.86
CA THR A 194 17.54 12.97 10.88
C THR A 194 18.30 13.57 12.06
N SER A 195 18.08 13.06 13.26
CA SER A 195 18.95 13.29 14.41
C SER A 195 20.21 12.42 14.28
N ALA A 196 21.26 12.75 15.05
CA ALA A 196 22.49 11.97 15.07
C ALA A 196 22.28 10.52 15.59
N ASP A 197 21.15 10.28 16.26
CA ASP A 197 20.79 8.99 16.84
C ASP A 197 20.00 8.10 15.86
N VAL A 198 19.64 8.61 14.68
CA VAL A 198 18.95 7.80 13.68
C VAL A 198 19.93 6.81 13.07
N GLU A 199 19.68 5.55 13.34
CA GLU A 199 20.42 4.41 12.81
C GLU A 199 20.49 4.43 11.25
N GLU A 200 21.70 4.22 10.71
CA GLU A 200 22.06 4.39 9.30
C GLU A 200 21.19 3.58 8.31
N GLU A 201 20.72 2.40 8.71
CA GLU A 201 19.92 1.50 7.89
C GLU A 201 18.52 2.07 7.62
N LEU A 202 18.00 2.90 8.53
CA LEU A 202 16.70 3.55 8.37
C LEU A 202 16.81 4.64 7.34
N ILE A 203 17.90 5.40 7.44
CA ILE A 203 18.24 6.43 6.46
C ILE A 203 18.36 5.78 5.09
N MET A 204 19.06 4.65 4.96
CA MET A 204 19.18 3.93 3.68
C MET A 204 17.86 3.35 3.19
N ALA A 205 17.04 2.72 4.05
CA ALA A 205 15.75 2.15 3.66
C ALA A 205 14.76 3.23 3.21
N ILE A 206 14.66 4.34 3.93
CA ILE A 206 13.82 5.48 3.55
C ILE A 206 14.35 6.12 2.26
N SER A 207 15.67 6.27 2.12
CA SER A 207 16.29 6.81 0.89
C SER A 207 16.01 5.91 -0.30
N ALA A 208 16.06 4.58 -0.13
CA ALA A 208 15.72 3.63 -1.17
C ALA A 208 14.29 3.83 -1.67
N VAL A 209 13.34 4.01 -0.76
CA VAL A 209 11.94 4.30 -1.10
C VAL A 209 11.82 5.67 -1.77
N GLY A 210 12.48 6.71 -1.26
CA GLY A 210 12.50 8.03 -1.89
C GLY A 210 13.02 8.01 -3.33
N ALA A 211 14.02 7.18 -3.60
CA ALA A 211 14.57 7.00 -4.94
C ALA A 211 13.56 6.33 -5.90
N LEU A 212 12.64 5.48 -5.43
CA LEU A 212 11.57 4.91 -6.26
C LEU A 212 10.53 5.94 -6.71
N TYR A 213 10.42 7.05 -5.98
CA TYR A 213 9.55 8.19 -6.32
C TYR A 213 10.31 9.32 -7.04
N CYS A 214 11.62 9.17 -7.25
CA CYS A 214 12.44 10.15 -7.95
C CYS A 214 12.40 9.90 -9.46
N ASP A 215 12.09 10.96 -10.22
CA ASP A 215 11.98 10.96 -11.68
C ASP A 215 13.33 11.09 -12.40
N VAL A 216 14.42 11.27 -11.66
CA VAL A 216 15.78 11.38 -12.21
C VAL A 216 16.25 10.03 -12.76
N VAL A 217 16.79 10.05 -13.98
CA VAL A 217 17.34 8.85 -14.64
C VAL A 217 18.43 8.20 -13.77
N GLY A 218 18.28 6.90 -13.50
CA GLY A 218 19.21 6.13 -12.66
C GLY A 218 18.84 6.08 -11.17
N SER A 219 17.75 6.75 -10.76
CA SER A 219 17.23 6.68 -9.39
C SER A 219 16.90 5.23 -8.97
N ASP A 220 16.46 4.39 -9.90
CA ASP A 220 16.20 2.96 -9.70
C ASP A 220 17.44 2.17 -9.26
N LYS A 221 18.62 2.51 -9.79
CA LYS A 221 19.89 1.89 -9.41
C LYS A 221 20.30 2.27 -7.99
N ILE A 222 20.12 3.55 -7.65
CA ILE A 222 20.38 4.07 -6.30
C ILE A 222 19.40 3.42 -5.32
N ALA A 223 18.12 3.36 -5.66
CA ALA A 223 17.09 2.69 -4.87
C ALA A 223 17.49 1.26 -4.55
N LYS A 224 17.93 0.50 -5.56
CA LYS A 224 18.38 -0.88 -5.41
C LYS A 224 19.65 -1.01 -4.57
N ALA A 225 20.61 -0.09 -4.71
CA ALA A 225 21.84 -0.08 -3.91
C ALA A 225 21.50 0.17 -2.43
N CYS A 226 20.82 1.28 -2.12
CA CYS A 226 20.40 1.62 -0.76
C CYS A 226 19.53 0.53 -0.13
N TYR A 227 18.62 -0.09 -0.88
CA TYR A 227 17.81 -1.21 -0.39
C TYR A 227 18.65 -2.44 -0.04
N ASN A 228 19.58 -2.83 -0.91
CA ASN A 228 20.43 -4.00 -0.65
C ASN A 228 21.33 -3.76 0.55
N ASP A 229 21.84 -2.53 0.70
CA ASP A 229 22.70 -2.16 1.82
C ASP A 229 21.90 -2.09 3.12
N ALA A 230 20.74 -1.41 3.14
CA ALA A 230 19.83 -1.41 4.29
C ALA A 230 19.45 -2.84 4.71
N ARG A 231 19.14 -3.72 3.73
CA ARG A 231 18.81 -5.12 3.98
C ARG A 231 19.98 -5.89 4.59
N ARG A 232 21.22 -5.63 4.15
CA ARG A 232 22.42 -6.27 4.69
C ARG A 232 22.67 -5.86 6.12
N ILE A 233 22.29 -4.64 6.50
CA ILE A 233 22.64 -4.12 7.80
C ILE A 233 21.58 -4.45 8.86
N LEU A 234 20.25 -4.38 8.62
CA LEU A 234 19.31 -4.86 9.66
C LEU A 234 17.85 -5.15 9.26
N LEU A 235 17.33 -6.23 9.87
CA LEU A 235 15.94 -6.70 9.93
C LEU A 235 14.96 -5.80 10.71
N ALA A 236 15.46 -4.83 11.50
CA ALA A 236 14.64 -4.00 12.40
C ALA A 236 13.74 -2.95 11.69
N LYS A 237 13.89 -2.77 10.37
CA LYS A 237 13.25 -1.68 9.61
C LYS A 237 12.38 -2.18 8.47
N PHE A 238 11.75 -3.31 8.77
CA PHE A 238 10.95 -4.12 7.88
C PHE A 238 9.87 -3.34 7.12
N ILE A 239 9.21 -2.37 7.76
CA ILE A 239 8.14 -1.58 7.15
C ILE A 239 8.64 -0.89 5.87
N MET A 240 9.81 -0.24 5.90
CA MET A 240 10.34 0.45 4.72
C MET A 240 10.82 -0.52 3.64
N LEU A 241 11.34 -1.69 4.03
CA LEU A 241 11.70 -2.73 3.07
C LEU A 241 10.46 -3.32 2.38
N GLU A 242 9.34 -3.46 3.09
CA GLU A 242 8.07 -3.89 2.54
C GLU A 242 7.47 -2.85 1.58
N VAL A 243 7.46 -1.58 1.98
CA VAL A 243 7.05 -0.48 1.09
C VAL A 243 7.93 -0.43 -0.16
N TYR A 244 9.24 -0.63 -0.03
CA TYR A 244 10.15 -0.74 -1.17
C TYR A 244 9.75 -1.92 -2.08
N GLY A 245 9.49 -3.10 -1.53
CA GLY A 245 9.07 -4.27 -2.30
C GLY A 245 7.78 -4.00 -3.09
N LEU A 246 6.82 -3.32 -2.49
CA LEU A 246 5.56 -2.90 -3.13
C LEU A 246 5.79 -1.89 -4.26
N CYS A 247 6.59 -0.85 -4.00
CA CYS A 247 6.77 0.29 -4.91
C CYS A 247 7.75 0.01 -6.06
N SER A 248 8.71 -0.89 -5.86
CA SER A 248 9.71 -1.25 -6.87
C SER A 248 9.16 -2.22 -7.92
N GLY A 249 8.23 -3.09 -7.52
CA GLY A 249 7.82 -4.24 -8.32
C GLY A 249 8.92 -5.30 -8.48
N ASP A 250 9.96 -5.27 -7.64
CA ASP A 250 11.03 -6.28 -7.64
C ASP A 250 10.55 -7.56 -6.94
N ALA A 251 10.57 -8.68 -7.67
CA ALA A 251 10.06 -9.96 -7.18
C ALA A 251 10.83 -10.47 -5.96
N ARG A 252 12.15 -10.28 -5.95
CA ARG A 252 13.02 -10.81 -4.90
C ARG A 252 12.87 -10.01 -3.61
N SER A 253 12.78 -8.68 -3.71
CA SER A 253 12.46 -7.82 -2.58
C SER A 253 11.12 -8.19 -1.97
N TYR A 254 10.13 -8.51 -2.81
CA TYR A 254 8.83 -8.96 -2.34
C TYR A 254 8.89 -10.34 -1.65
N GLU A 255 9.50 -11.35 -2.26
CA GLU A 255 9.65 -12.69 -1.65
C GLU A 255 10.39 -12.64 -0.29
N PHE A 256 11.39 -11.76 -0.18
CA PHE A 256 12.10 -11.54 1.06
C PHE A 256 11.18 -10.97 2.15
N VAL A 257 10.42 -9.93 1.81
CA VAL A 257 9.48 -9.30 2.72
C VAL A 257 8.38 -10.27 3.15
N GLU A 258 7.87 -11.05 2.19
CA GLU A 258 6.88 -12.10 2.39
C GLU A 258 7.31 -13.11 3.47
N ALA A 259 8.56 -13.59 3.40
CA ALA A 259 9.10 -14.55 4.35
C ALA A 259 9.18 -13.98 5.78
N LEU A 260 9.34 -12.66 5.91
CA LEU A 260 9.55 -11.98 7.19
C LEU A 260 8.27 -11.38 7.78
N HIS A 261 7.25 -11.11 6.96
CA HIS A 261 6.02 -10.45 7.39
C HIS A 261 5.35 -11.16 8.58
N GLY A 262 5.24 -12.49 8.50
CA GLY A 262 4.67 -13.28 9.59
C GLY A 262 5.49 -13.26 10.88
N TYR A 263 6.82 -13.19 10.79
CA TYR A 263 7.70 -13.06 11.95
C TYR A 263 7.54 -11.68 12.59
N VAL A 264 7.49 -10.61 11.78
CA VAL A 264 7.31 -9.24 12.27
C VAL A 264 5.97 -9.07 12.99
N LEU A 265 4.90 -9.66 12.46
CA LEU A 265 3.60 -9.70 13.15
C LEU A 265 3.69 -10.40 14.51
N GLN A 266 4.41 -11.52 14.61
CA GLN A 266 4.59 -12.21 15.89
C GLN A 266 5.42 -11.38 16.87
N MET A 267 6.49 -10.75 16.41
CA MET A 267 7.34 -9.87 17.23
C MET A 267 6.57 -8.64 17.71
N LEU A 268 5.81 -8.00 16.82
CA LEU A 268 4.95 -6.88 17.19
C LEU A 268 3.90 -7.30 18.24
N GLY A 269 3.28 -8.48 18.07
CA GLY A 269 2.37 -9.01 19.08
C GLY A 269 3.02 -9.17 20.46
N ARG A 270 4.28 -9.63 20.50
CA ARG A 270 5.06 -9.70 21.75
C ARG A 270 5.41 -8.32 22.31
N CYS A 271 5.79 -7.36 21.46
CA CYS A 271 6.06 -5.99 21.89
C CYS A 271 4.83 -5.37 22.53
N ILE A 272 3.66 -5.46 21.89
CA ILE A 272 2.40 -4.95 22.44
C ILE A 272 2.11 -5.60 23.80
N PHE A 273 2.31 -6.92 23.91
CA PHE A 273 2.13 -7.66 25.17
C PHE A 273 3.03 -7.10 26.29
N LEU A 274 4.34 -7.02 26.05
CA LEU A 274 5.30 -6.53 27.03
C LEU A 274 5.10 -5.05 27.37
N SER A 275 4.69 -4.24 26.39
CA SER A 275 4.37 -2.83 26.57
C SER A 275 3.16 -2.63 27.48
N SER A 276 2.18 -3.54 27.49
CA SER A 276 1.04 -3.40 28.41
C SER A 276 1.39 -3.72 29.87
N GLU A 277 2.44 -4.48 30.13
CA GLU A 277 2.88 -4.80 31.50
C GLU A 277 3.70 -3.66 32.12
N LYS A 278 4.25 -2.77 31.29
CA LYS A 278 5.10 -1.65 31.71
C LYS A 278 4.35 -0.33 31.59
N SER A 279 4.58 0.58 32.53
CA SER A 279 4.14 1.97 32.41
C SER A 279 5.03 2.67 31.37
N ASN A 280 4.63 2.64 30.10
CA ASN A 280 5.34 3.36 29.05
C ASN A 280 5.05 4.86 29.15
N SER A 281 5.95 5.65 28.60
CA SER A 281 5.68 7.07 28.35
C SER A 281 4.61 7.21 27.26
N ALA A 282 3.83 8.29 27.28
CA ALA A 282 2.84 8.57 26.25
C ALA A 282 3.44 8.63 24.83
N ALA A 283 4.71 9.04 24.71
CA ALA A 283 5.41 9.08 23.43
C ALA A 283 5.71 7.68 22.87
N GLU A 284 6.12 6.74 23.72
CA GLU A 284 6.36 5.34 23.32
C GLU A 284 5.04 4.65 22.94
N GLU A 285 3.94 4.97 23.62
CA GLU A 285 2.61 4.46 23.27
C GLU A 285 2.15 4.97 21.89
N ASP A 286 2.35 6.25 21.60
CA ASP A 286 2.04 6.85 20.30
C ASP A 286 2.93 6.25 19.18
N GLU A 287 4.21 6.01 19.45
CA GLU A 287 5.11 5.35 18.50
C GLU A 287 4.67 3.90 18.21
N LEU A 288 4.40 3.11 19.25
CA LEU A 288 3.91 1.74 19.11
C LEU A 288 2.60 1.71 18.32
N LYS A 289 1.69 2.65 18.59
CA LYS A 289 0.44 2.80 17.84
C LYS A 289 0.70 3.06 16.35
N ASN A 290 1.61 3.97 16.00
CA ASN A 290 1.93 4.26 14.60
C ASN A 290 2.55 3.04 13.89
N VAL A 291 3.39 2.26 14.58
CA VAL A 291 3.97 1.01 14.06
C VAL A 291 2.87 -0.03 13.79
N VAL A 292 1.96 -0.19 14.75
CA VAL A 292 0.80 -1.07 14.63
C VAL A 292 -0.07 -0.71 13.44
N GLU A 293 -0.43 0.57 13.29
CA GLU A 293 -1.24 1.06 12.19
C GLU A 293 -0.57 0.78 10.83
N ALA A 294 0.74 1.04 10.74
CA ALA A 294 1.51 0.77 9.54
C ALA A 294 1.53 -0.71 9.16
N ILE A 295 1.73 -1.61 10.14
CA ILE A 295 1.73 -3.06 9.89
C ILE A 295 0.35 -3.56 9.44
N HIS A 296 -0.75 -3.04 10.01
CA HIS A 296 -2.09 -3.35 9.52
C HIS A 296 -2.33 -2.86 8.09
N LEU A 297 -1.78 -1.69 7.74
CA LEU A 297 -1.86 -1.18 6.38
C LEU A 297 -1.06 -2.05 5.40
N LEU A 298 0.13 -2.52 5.80
CA LEU A 298 0.93 -3.44 4.99
C LEU A 298 0.23 -4.78 4.78
N GLU A 299 -0.38 -5.33 5.82
CA GLU A 299 -1.22 -6.52 5.75
C GLU A 299 -2.47 -6.30 4.87
N CYS A 300 -3.04 -5.09 4.86
CA CYS A 300 -4.09 -4.68 3.92
C CYS A 300 -3.57 -4.68 2.47
N TYR A 301 -2.38 -4.14 2.22
CA TYR A 301 -1.75 -4.12 0.89
C TYR A 301 -1.41 -5.52 0.39
N ARG A 302 -0.95 -6.39 1.28
CA ARG A 302 -0.75 -7.82 1.03
C ARG A 302 -2.04 -8.49 0.53
N VAL A 303 -3.19 -8.19 1.14
CA VAL A 303 -4.48 -8.74 0.71
C VAL A 303 -4.98 -8.14 -0.61
N LEU A 304 -5.00 -6.81 -0.72
CA LEU A 304 -5.64 -6.14 -1.87
C LEU A 304 -4.77 -6.04 -3.11
N LEU A 305 -3.49 -5.76 -2.94
CA LEU A 305 -2.60 -5.44 -4.06
C LEU A 305 -1.88 -6.69 -4.53
N LEU A 306 -1.35 -7.45 -3.55
CA LEU A 306 -0.55 -8.64 -3.80
C LEU A 306 -1.39 -9.91 -3.89
N GLN A 307 -2.69 -9.83 -3.57
CA GLN A 307 -3.60 -10.95 -3.66
C GLN A 307 -3.10 -12.15 -2.84
N ARG A 308 -2.62 -11.90 -1.62
CA ARG A 308 -2.17 -12.92 -0.67
C ARG A 308 -3.14 -13.08 0.50
N PRO A 309 -3.21 -14.29 1.10
CA PRO A 309 -3.95 -14.47 2.32
C PRO A 309 -3.38 -13.58 3.43
N PRO A 310 -4.25 -12.97 4.25
CA PRO A 310 -3.78 -12.30 5.45
C PRO A 310 -3.14 -13.32 6.37
N THR A 311 -2.09 -12.89 7.06
CA THR A 311 -1.48 -13.63 8.14
C THR A 311 -2.44 -13.61 9.33
N LEU A 312 -3.10 -14.73 9.59
CA LEU A 312 -4.12 -14.86 10.65
C LEU A 312 -3.56 -14.76 12.07
N THR A 313 -2.31 -14.33 12.26
CA THR A 313 -1.73 -14.08 13.58
C THR A 313 -2.61 -13.03 14.28
N PRO A 314 -3.33 -13.42 15.33
CA PRO A 314 -4.16 -12.46 16.03
C PRO A 314 -3.23 -11.57 16.84
N LEU A 315 -2.95 -10.36 16.33
CA LEU A 315 -2.26 -9.32 17.11
C LEU A 315 -3.02 -8.97 18.40
N THR A 316 -4.28 -9.40 18.54
CA THR A 316 -5.24 -8.86 19.50
C THR A 316 -6.00 -9.88 20.35
N THR A 317 -6.11 -11.16 19.96
CA THR A 317 -7.03 -12.08 20.67
C THR A 317 -6.47 -12.63 21.99
N GLN A 318 -5.19 -12.41 22.31
CA GLN A 318 -4.63 -12.83 23.59
C GLN A 318 -4.78 -11.78 24.70
N PHE A 319 -5.21 -10.55 24.36
CA PHE A 319 -5.22 -9.42 25.29
C PHE A 319 -6.42 -9.34 26.25
N ARG A 320 -7.31 -10.34 26.26
CA ARG A 320 -8.62 -10.20 26.91
C ARG A 320 -8.93 -11.21 28.00
N SER A 321 -7.92 -11.84 28.59
CA SER A 321 -8.17 -12.73 29.73
C SER A 321 -7.39 -12.26 30.94
N SER A 322 -8.16 -11.77 31.93
CA SER A 322 -7.74 -11.50 33.31
C SER A 322 -7.17 -10.10 33.56
N CYS A 323 -8.04 -9.11 33.78
CA CYS A 323 -7.90 -8.08 34.81
C CYS A 323 -9.27 -7.38 34.99
N ASP A 324 -9.58 -7.00 36.22
CA ASP A 324 -10.86 -6.53 36.76
C ASP A 324 -11.73 -5.64 35.84
N GLU A 325 -13.05 -5.87 35.87
CA GLU A 325 -14.07 -5.03 35.20
C GLU A 325 -14.07 -3.54 35.64
N ASN A 326 -13.26 -3.19 36.65
CA ASN A 326 -13.24 -1.86 37.25
C ASN A 326 -12.05 -0.98 36.82
N GLU A 327 -11.02 -1.53 36.19
CA GLU A 327 -9.94 -0.71 35.61
C GLU A 327 -10.19 -0.47 34.13
N LEU A 328 -10.79 0.69 33.86
CA LEU A 328 -11.01 1.32 32.56
C LEU A 328 -9.71 1.66 31.82
N VAL A 329 -8.67 0.81 31.87
CA VAL A 329 -7.52 0.97 30.98
C VAL A 329 -8.02 0.60 29.58
N PRO A 330 -8.18 1.60 28.70
CA PRO A 330 -8.81 1.35 27.44
C PRO A 330 -7.77 0.64 26.57
N THR A 331 -7.95 -0.66 26.36
CA THR A 331 -7.36 -1.41 25.24
C THR A 331 -7.96 -0.83 23.95
N ARG A 332 -7.52 0.39 23.61
CA ARG A 332 -8.06 1.30 22.59
C ARG A 332 -7.45 1.05 21.22
N TYR A 333 -6.47 0.16 21.14
CA TYR A 333 -5.67 0.01 19.93
C TYR A 333 -6.46 -0.64 18.78
N PHE A 334 -7.55 -1.36 19.07
CA PHE A 334 -8.28 -2.10 18.03
C PHE A 334 -9.79 -2.17 18.29
N HIS A 335 -10.55 -1.84 17.26
CA HIS A 335 -11.97 -2.18 17.21
C HIS A 335 -12.10 -3.70 16.99
N ASN A 336 -12.84 -4.38 17.86
CA ASN A 336 -13.24 -5.75 17.58
C ASN A 336 -14.10 -5.71 16.30
N LEU A 337 -14.01 -6.73 15.46
CA LEU A 337 -14.90 -6.82 14.31
C LEU A 337 -16.38 -6.77 14.73
N ALA A 338 -16.68 -7.28 15.91
CA ALA A 338 -17.99 -7.16 16.54
C ALA A 338 -18.42 -5.69 16.75
N ASP A 339 -17.47 -4.79 17.00
CA ASP A 339 -17.69 -3.34 17.17
C ASP A 339 -17.91 -2.62 15.83
N LEU A 340 -17.50 -3.23 14.72
CA LEU A 340 -17.82 -2.78 13.35
C LEU A 340 -19.16 -3.36 12.85
N LEU A 341 -19.62 -4.44 13.47
CA LEU A 341 -20.90 -5.09 13.21
C LEU A 341 -22.01 -4.81 14.25
N PRO A 342 -22.09 -3.64 14.92
CA PRO A 342 -22.94 -3.52 16.09
C PRO A 342 -24.42 -3.63 15.73
N SER A 343 -25.15 -4.15 16.71
CA SER A 343 -26.60 -4.20 16.77
C SER A 343 -27.16 -2.77 16.83
N PRO A 344 -28.28 -2.47 16.13
CA PRO A 344 -28.76 -1.10 15.88
C PRO A 344 -29.13 -0.27 17.12
N ARG A 345 -29.05 -0.80 18.35
CA ARG A 345 -29.59 -0.13 19.54
C ARG A 345 -28.58 0.63 20.41
N ASN A 346 -27.29 0.29 20.41
CA ASN A 346 -26.30 0.90 21.34
C ASN A 346 -24.89 1.03 20.74
N ALA A 347 -24.77 1.05 19.42
CA ALA A 347 -23.48 1.15 18.74
C ALA A 347 -22.81 2.50 18.99
N LYS A 348 -21.55 2.51 19.46
CA LYS A 348 -20.69 3.68 19.22
C LYS A 348 -20.53 3.85 17.70
N PRO A 349 -20.58 5.09 17.17
CA PRO A 349 -20.35 5.29 15.74
C PRO A 349 -18.97 4.74 15.39
N VAL A 350 -18.91 3.91 14.34
CA VAL A 350 -17.65 3.43 13.76
C VAL A 350 -16.83 4.68 13.43
N VAL A 351 -15.59 4.74 13.92
CA VAL A 351 -14.69 5.82 13.53
C VAL A 351 -14.26 5.49 12.10
N GLY A 352 -14.42 6.42 11.17
CA GLY A 352 -14.11 6.19 9.76
C GLY A 352 -12.61 6.27 9.45
N THR A 353 -11.75 5.60 10.22
CA THR A 353 -10.29 5.76 10.06
C THR A 353 -9.72 4.84 8.97
N LEU A 354 -8.50 5.14 8.49
CA LEU A 354 -7.74 4.27 7.59
C LEU A 354 -7.45 2.90 8.22
N ILE A 355 -7.16 2.85 9.52
CA ILE A 355 -6.90 1.59 10.21
C ILE A 355 -8.15 0.70 10.27
N ASP A 356 -9.33 1.29 10.48
CA ASP A 356 -10.60 0.56 10.42
C ASP A 356 -10.83 -0.06 9.04
N LEU A 357 -10.55 0.69 7.98
CA LEU A 357 -10.63 0.16 6.62
C LEU A 357 -9.63 -0.98 6.41
N ALA A 358 -8.37 -0.79 6.82
CA ALA A 358 -7.33 -1.80 6.68
C ALA A 358 -7.69 -3.12 7.39
N MET A 359 -8.32 -3.04 8.56
CA MET A 359 -8.82 -4.22 9.28
C MET A 359 -9.97 -4.92 8.53
N ILE A 360 -10.97 -4.18 8.04
CA ILE A 360 -12.09 -4.74 7.27
C ILE A 360 -11.59 -5.41 5.99
N VAL A 361 -10.64 -4.76 5.32
CA VAL A 361 -10.04 -5.25 4.07
C VAL A 361 -9.48 -6.66 4.19
N ARG A 362 -8.85 -7.02 5.32
CA ARG A 362 -8.30 -8.36 5.53
C ARG A 362 -9.37 -9.44 5.40
N LEU A 363 -10.61 -9.13 5.76
CA LEU A 363 -11.73 -10.07 5.65
C LEU A 363 -12.22 -10.27 4.23
N THR A 364 -11.94 -9.34 3.31
CA THR A 364 -12.32 -9.48 1.90
C THR A 364 -11.72 -10.74 1.27
N TRP A 365 -10.54 -11.17 1.76
CA TRP A 365 -9.93 -12.43 1.37
C TRP A 365 -10.83 -13.64 1.64
N PHE A 366 -11.44 -13.69 2.82
CA PHE A 366 -12.27 -14.81 3.25
C PHE A 366 -13.72 -14.74 2.74
N GLY A 367 -14.23 -13.52 2.49
CA GLY A 367 -15.57 -13.31 1.95
C GLY A 367 -15.65 -13.42 0.42
N GLY A 368 -14.54 -13.18 -0.28
CA GLY A 368 -14.49 -13.06 -1.73
C GLY A 368 -14.58 -14.37 -2.52
N PRO A 369 -14.60 -14.31 -3.86
CA PRO A 369 -14.82 -15.47 -4.73
C PRO A 369 -13.72 -16.54 -4.58
N ARG A 370 -12.52 -16.15 -4.16
CA ARG A 370 -11.36 -17.04 -3.98
C ARG A 370 -11.55 -18.09 -2.91
N ALA A 371 -12.30 -17.78 -1.86
CA ALA A 371 -12.60 -18.71 -0.78
C ALA A 371 -13.43 -19.93 -1.26
N SER A 372 -14.00 -19.88 -2.46
CA SER A 372 -14.88 -20.94 -3.00
C SER A 372 -14.14 -22.02 -3.81
N ARG A 373 -12.80 -21.97 -3.91
CA ARG A 373 -12.03 -22.97 -4.67
C ARG A 373 -11.92 -24.34 -3.98
N GLY A 374 -12.32 -24.44 -2.71
CA GLY A 374 -12.65 -25.70 -2.05
C GLY A 374 -14.15 -25.72 -1.75
N GLN A 375 -14.82 -26.87 -1.89
CA GLN A 375 -16.24 -27.08 -1.57
C GLN A 375 -16.62 -26.82 -0.09
N GLU A 376 -15.68 -26.36 0.72
CA GLU A 376 -15.89 -26.10 2.14
C GLU A 376 -16.62 -24.77 2.33
N SER A 377 -17.52 -24.77 3.31
CA SER A 377 -18.29 -23.59 3.71
C SER A 377 -17.37 -22.40 3.93
N ARG A 378 -17.64 -21.28 3.23
CA ARG A 378 -16.91 -20.01 3.44
C ARG A 378 -16.93 -19.67 4.93
N LEU A 379 -15.75 -19.42 5.49
CA LEU A 379 -15.61 -19.02 6.90
C LEU A 379 -16.41 -17.75 7.23
N TRP A 380 -16.52 -16.85 6.24
CA TRP A 380 -17.25 -15.59 6.36
C TRP A 380 -18.29 -15.46 5.26
N LYS A 381 -19.48 -14.96 5.62
CA LYS A 381 -20.49 -14.56 4.63
C LYS A 381 -20.06 -13.22 4.01
N LEU A 382 -20.13 -13.14 2.69
CA LEU A 382 -19.82 -11.94 1.92
C LEU A 382 -20.58 -10.71 2.46
N ASP A 383 -21.88 -10.87 2.73
CA ASP A 383 -22.77 -9.81 3.22
C ASP A 383 -22.28 -9.12 4.51
N PHE A 384 -21.56 -9.84 5.38
CA PHE A 384 -21.02 -9.24 6.61
C PHE A 384 -19.86 -8.31 6.33
N VAL A 385 -18.98 -8.69 5.40
CA VAL A 385 -17.84 -7.86 4.99
C VAL A 385 -18.34 -6.63 4.22
N GLU A 386 -19.33 -6.84 3.34
CA GLU A 386 -19.98 -5.76 2.59
C GLU A 386 -20.69 -4.76 3.53
N LEU A 387 -21.39 -5.25 4.55
CA LEU A 387 -22.01 -4.40 5.56
C LEU A 387 -20.98 -3.60 6.35
N ALA A 388 -19.85 -4.21 6.74
CA ALA A 388 -18.77 -3.51 7.43
C ALA A 388 -18.16 -2.41 6.56
N LEU A 389 -17.89 -2.68 5.28
CA LEU A 389 -17.43 -1.68 4.32
C LEU A 389 -18.47 -0.56 4.16
N THR A 390 -19.75 -0.89 4.04
CA THR A 390 -20.83 0.10 3.89
C THR A 390 -20.88 1.05 5.08
N ARG A 391 -20.85 0.51 6.31
CA ARG A 391 -20.84 1.31 7.54
C ARG A 391 -19.60 2.19 7.66
N TRP A 392 -18.45 1.66 7.27
CA TRP A 392 -17.24 2.46 7.20
C TRP A 392 -17.37 3.61 6.18
N GLY A 393 -17.98 3.34 5.01
CA GLY A 393 -18.25 4.36 3.99
C GLY A 393 -19.23 5.44 4.46
N GLU A 394 -20.27 5.05 5.21
CA GLU A 394 -21.22 5.98 5.83
C GLU A 394 -20.55 6.85 6.89
N ALA A 395 -19.70 6.25 7.74
CA ALA A 395 -18.94 6.97 8.76
C ALA A 395 -17.91 7.96 8.16
N THR A 396 -17.42 7.68 6.96
CA THR A 396 -16.46 8.53 6.23
C THR A 396 -17.09 9.45 5.20
N ALA A 397 -18.42 9.50 5.08
CA ALA A 397 -19.10 10.29 4.06
C ALA A 397 -18.74 11.80 4.09
N HIS A 398 -18.27 12.29 5.24
CA HIS A 398 -17.83 13.67 5.44
C HIS A 398 -16.32 13.88 5.27
N VAL A 399 -15.53 12.81 5.20
CA VAL A 399 -14.08 12.87 5.05
C VAL A 399 -13.75 12.93 3.55
N GLU A 400 -13.44 14.14 3.06
CA GLU A 400 -13.01 14.35 1.68
C GLU A 400 -11.55 13.93 1.49
N GLU A 401 -11.23 12.66 1.71
CA GLU A 401 -9.90 12.12 1.44
C GLU A 401 -9.97 11.15 0.24
N PRO A 402 -9.71 11.64 -1.00
CA PRO A 402 -9.90 10.84 -2.21
C PRO A 402 -9.09 9.55 -2.22
N LEU A 403 -7.89 9.57 -1.64
CA LEU A 403 -6.98 8.41 -1.63
C LEU A 403 -7.51 7.28 -0.75
N LEU A 404 -8.14 7.62 0.38
CA LEU A 404 -8.79 6.65 1.26
C LEU A 404 -10.00 5.99 0.55
N LEU A 405 -10.77 6.78 -0.21
CA LEU A 405 -11.87 6.26 -1.03
C LEU A 405 -11.41 5.31 -2.16
N VAL A 406 -10.19 5.48 -2.66
CA VAL A 406 -9.60 4.53 -3.63
C VAL A 406 -9.41 3.15 -2.99
N LEU A 407 -8.86 3.07 -1.78
CA LEU A 407 -8.75 1.80 -1.04
C LEU A 407 -10.10 1.18 -0.73
N TYR A 408 -11.08 2.01 -0.34
CA TYR A 408 -12.45 1.56 -0.09
C TYR A 408 -13.06 0.88 -1.31
N HIS A 409 -12.96 1.52 -2.48
CA HIS A 409 -13.45 0.93 -3.72
C HIS A 409 -12.66 -0.32 -4.12
N MET A 410 -11.35 -0.33 -3.88
CA MET A 410 -10.51 -1.50 -4.13
C MET A 410 -10.90 -2.71 -3.25
N ALA A 411 -11.30 -2.46 -2.00
CA ALA A 411 -11.81 -3.50 -1.11
C ALA A 411 -13.05 -4.20 -1.68
N HIS A 412 -13.99 -3.41 -2.22
CA HIS A 412 -15.17 -3.93 -2.92
C HIS A 412 -14.81 -4.69 -4.19
N LEU A 413 -13.87 -4.19 -5.00
CA LEU A 413 -13.38 -4.93 -6.16
C LEU A 413 -12.85 -6.30 -5.76
N ASN A 414 -12.05 -6.38 -4.70
CA ASN A 414 -11.51 -7.65 -4.21
C ASN A 414 -12.59 -8.57 -3.64
N LEU A 415 -13.64 -8.01 -3.02
CA LEU A 415 -14.77 -8.77 -2.47
C LEU A 415 -15.68 -9.37 -3.56
N HIS A 416 -15.86 -8.67 -4.68
CA HIS A 416 -16.82 -9.04 -5.72
C HIS A 416 -16.16 -9.63 -6.99
N SER A 417 -14.82 -9.72 -7.05
CA SER A 417 -14.10 -10.27 -8.20
C SER A 417 -12.85 -11.07 -7.81
N ASP A 418 -12.54 -12.12 -8.57
CA ASP A 418 -11.26 -12.83 -8.42
C ASP A 418 -10.16 -12.09 -9.20
N LEU A 419 -9.68 -10.97 -8.65
CA LEU A 419 -8.65 -10.12 -9.30
C LEU A 419 -7.39 -10.90 -9.72
N GLY A 420 -6.98 -11.91 -8.96
CA GLY A 420 -5.86 -12.78 -9.31
C GLY A 420 -6.15 -13.68 -10.52
N LEU A 421 -7.40 -14.14 -10.70
CA LEU A 421 -7.81 -14.83 -11.94
C LEU A 421 -7.83 -13.87 -13.13
N LEU A 422 -8.41 -12.67 -12.96
CA LEU A 422 -8.49 -11.65 -14.00
C LEU A 422 -7.09 -11.25 -14.47
N GLN A 423 -6.19 -10.94 -13.54
CA GLN A 423 -4.82 -10.55 -13.85
C GLN A 423 -4.04 -11.65 -14.60
N ARG A 424 -4.17 -12.92 -14.18
CA ARG A 424 -3.54 -14.05 -14.87
C ARG A 424 -4.05 -14.24 -16.29
N HIS A 425 -5.35 -14.10 -16.48
CA HIS A 425 -5.95 -14.25 -17.80
C HIS A 425 -5.61 -13.08 -18.71
N ALA A 426 -5.61 -11.84 -18.19
CA ALA A 426 -5.12 -10.66 -18.89
C ALA A 426 -3.68 -10.89 -19.41
N ARG A 427 -2.77 -11.38 -18.57
CA ARG A 427 -1.40 -11.70 -19.01
C ARG A 427 -1.32 -12.75 -20.10
N LYS A 428 -2.13 -13.81 -20.01
CA LYS A 428 -2.19 -14.83 -21.07
C LYS A 428 -2.65 -14.21 -22.38
N ALA A 429 -3.64 -13.32 -22.33
CA ALA A 429 -4.11 -12.57 -23.50
C ALA A 429 -3.00 -11.66 -24.06
N ALA A 430 -2.31 -10.89 -23.21
CA ALA A 430 -1.21 -10.01 -23.58
C ALA A 430 -0.07 -10.74 -24.32
N LYS A 431 0.23 -11.98 -23.94
CA LYS A 431 1.25 -12.82 -24.60
C LYS A 431 0.82 -13.38 -25.96
N GLY A 432 -0.36 -13.02 -26.47
CA GLY A 432 -0.92 -13.60 -27.68
C GLY A 432 -1.25 -15.09 -27.56
N CYS A 433 -1.22 -15.64 -26.35
CA CYS A 433 -1.60 -17.04 -26.14
C CYS A 433 -3.09 -17.16 -26.40
N SER A 434 -3.45 -17.94 -27.43
CA SER A 434 -4.84 -18.32 -27.67
C SER A 434 -5.36 -19.01 -26.41
N ILE A 435 -6.22 -18.32 -25.65
CA ILE A 435 -6.85 -18.90 -24.47
C ILE A 435 -7.74 -20.03 -24.99
N PRO A 436 -7.44 -21.30 -24.69
CA PRO A 436 -8.26 -22.41 -25.16
C PRO A 436 -9.70 -22.15 -24.70
N PRO A 437 -10.71 -22.29 -25.58
CA PRO A 437 -12.10 -22.09 -25.19
C PRO A 437 -12.54 -23.02 -24.04
N SER A 438 -11.79 -24.09 -23.79
CA SER A 438 -11.97 -25.06 -22.71
C SER A 438 -11.09 -24.83 -21.47
N SER A 439 -10.31 -23.74 -21.39
CA SER A 439 -9.49 -23.50 -20.20
C SER A 439 -10.39 -23.25 -18.99
N SER A 440 -10.11 -23.92 -17.87
CA SER A 440 -10.94 -23.94 -16.66
C SER A 440 -11.28 -22.55 -16.09
N GLY A 441 -10.50 -21.51 -16.42
CA GLY A 441 -10.74 -20.13 -16.00
C GLY A 441 -11.79 -19.37 -16.83
N THR A 442 -11.94 -19.69 -18.11
CA THR A 442 -12.89 -19.01 -19.02
C THR A 442 -14.35 -19.12 -18.59
N PRO A 443 -14.88 -20.30 -18.16
CA PRO A 443 -16.26 -20.39 -17.69
C PRO A 443 -16.49 -19.61 -16.39
N SER A 444 -15.50 -19.53 -15.50
CA SER A 444 -15.59 -18.72 -14.27
C SER A 444 -15.71 -17.22 -14.58
N ILE A 445 -14.89 -16.71 -15.51
CA ILE A 445 -14.96 -15.30 -15.94
C ILE A 445 -16.30 -15.00 -16.63
N LYS A 446 -16.76 -15.87 -17.55
CA LYS A 446 -18.06 -15.70 -18.21
C LYS A 446 -19.23 -15.71 -17.22
N GLY A 447 -19.21 -16.62 -16.25
CA GLY A 447 -20.21 -16.67 -15.18
C GLY A 447 -20.20 -15.42 -14.32
N TRP A 448 -19.01 -14.92 -13.96
CA TRP A 448 -18.86 -13.66 -13.23
C TRP A 448 -19.37 -12.45 -14.02
N LEU A 449 -19.01 -12.32 -15.30
CA LEU A 449 -19.47 -11.24 -16.19
C LEU A 449 -21.00 -11.19 -16.36
N ALA A 450 -21.66 -12.34 -16.27
CA ALA A 450 -23.12 -12.46 -16.34
C ALA A 450 -23.80 -12.29 -14.96
N SER A 451 -23.05 -12.15 -13.88
CA SER A 451 -23.56 -12.05 -12.52
C SER A 451 -23.66 -10.60 -12.04
N GLN A 452 -24.51 -10.37 -11.04
CA GLN A 452 -24.59 -9.08 -10.33
C GLN A 452 -23.25 -8.63 -9.71
N GLN A 453 -22.36 -9.59 -9.39
CA GLN A 453 -21.06 -9.30 -8.80
C GLN A 453 -20.16 -8.50 -9.75
N TYR A 454 -20.29 -8.74 -11.07
CA TYR A 454 -19.61 -7.92 -12.06
C TYR A 454 -20.16 -6.50 -12.08
N ASP A 455 -21.48 -6.31 -12.05
CA ASP A 455 -22.07 -4.97 -12.10
C ASP A 455 -21.65 -4.13 -10.88
N ILE A 456 -21.61 -4.74 -9.70
CA ILE A 456 -21.08 -4.11 -8.46
C ILE A 456 -19.60 -3.74 -8.66
N SER A 457 -18.79 -4.69 -9.13
CA SER A 457 -17.36 -4.47 -9.38
C SER A 457 -17.13 -3.33 -10.39
N ALA A 458 -17.88 -3.31 -11.50
CA ALA A 458 -17.75 -2.29 -12.53
C ALA A 458 -18.09 -0.90 -11.98
N TRP A 459 -19.16 -0.78 -11.20
CA TRP A 459 -19.52 0.49 -10.54
C TRP A 459 -18.39 1.00 -9.64
N HIS A 460 -17.81 0.14 -8.80
CA HIS A 460 -16.69 0.50 -7.94
C HIS A 460 -15.43 0.87 -8.74
N ALA A 461 -15.15 0.16 -9.83
CA ALA A 461 -14.01 0.47 -10.71
C ALA A 461 -14.17 1.84 -11.38
N GLU A 462 -15.35 2.18 -11.89
CA GLU A 462 -15.63 3.51 -12.46
C GLU A 462 -15.46 4.62 -11.42
N ARG A 463 -15.99 4.41 -10.21
CA ARG A 463 -15.85 5.36 -9.10
C ARG A 463 -14.39 5.53 -8.70
N LEU A 464 -13.63 4.44 -8.58
CA LEU A 464 -12.20 4.47 -8.28
C LEU A 464 -11.41 5.30 -9.30
N LEU A 465 -11.61 5.06 -10.60
CA LEU A 465 -10.92 5.83 -11.65
C LEU A 465 -11.36 7.30 -11.66
N LYS A 466 -12.65 7.59 -11.39
CA LYS A 466 -13.16 8.97 -11.29
C LYS A 466 -12.55 9.70 -10.09
N THR A 467 -12.49 9.05 -8.93
CA THR A 467 -11.87 9.58 -7.71
C THR A 467 -10.39 9.85 -7.93
N SER A 468 -9.67 8.90 -8.54
CA SER A 468 -8.26 9.07 -8.91
C SER A 468 -8.04 10.27 -9.84
N LYS A 469 -8.86 10.40 -10.89
CA LYS A 469 -8.84 11.57 -11.80
C LYS A 469 -9.08 12.88 -11.06
N SER A 470 -10.04 12.90 -10.14
CA SER A 470 -10.37 14.09 -9.35
C SER A 470 -9.21 14.51 -8.46
N ALA A 471 -8.56 13.54 -7.79
CA ALA A 471 -7.38 13.78 -6.97
C ALA A 471 -6.26 14.47 -7.77
N PHE A 472 -5.96 13.97 -8.98
CA PHE A 472 -4.98 14.60 -9.86
C PHE A 472 -5.37 16.01 -10.33
N ARG A 473 -6.66 16.28 -10.57
CA ARG A 473 -7.13 17.62 -10.99
C ARG A 473 -7.03 18.64 -9.86
N SER A 474 -7.38 18.24 -8.64
CA SER A 474 -7.26 19.09 -7.45
C SER A 474 -5.80 19.48 -7.21
N HIS A 475 -4.88 18.54 -7.39
CA HIS A 475 -3.44 18.79 -7.33
C HIS A 475 -2.99 19.86 -8.36
N ASN A 476 -3.35 19.71 -9.64
CA ASN A 476 -2.94 20.69 -10.67
C ASN A 476 -3.47 22.11 -10.41
N ARG A 477 -4.70 22.26 -9.88
CA ARG A 477 -5.27 23.59 -9.59
C ARG A 477 -4.55 24.32 -8.46
N ALA A 478 -4.09 23.59 -7.43
CA ALA A 478 -3.38 24.18 -6.30
C ALA A 478 -2.03 24.80 -6.71
N THR A 479 -1.36 24.21 -7.71
CA THR A 479 -0.06 24.71 -8.21
C THR A 479 -0.16 26.07 -8.89
N HIS A 480 -1.25 26.36 -9.61
CA HIS A 480 -1.39 27.61 -10.36
C HIS A 480 -1.93 28.80 -9.54
N ALA A 481 -2.63 28.55 -8.44
CA ALA A 481 -3.27 29.60 -7.63
C ALA A 481 -2.36 30.20 -6.53
N SER A 482 -1.18 29.63 -6.32
CA SER A 482 -0.34 29.94 -5.16
C SER A 482 0.56 31.17 -5.36
N GLY A 483 -0.06 32.36 -5.33
CA GLY A 483 0.63 33.65 -5.18
C GLY A 483 0.81 34.11 -3.72
N SER A 484 0.32 33.33 -2.74
CA SER A 484 0.40 33.67 -1.31
C SER A 484 1.09 32.56 -0.50
N GLY A 485 2.10 32.93 0.29
CA GLY A 485 3.04 31.99 0.93
C GLY A 485 2.45 31.00 1.94
N GLN A 486 1.21 31.18 2.42
CA GLN A 486 0.56 30.24 3.33
C GLN A 486 -0.18 29.09 2.63
N GLN A 487 -0.54 29.23 1.34
CA GLN A 487 -1.15 28.13 0.58
C GLN A 487 -0.13 27.05 0.16
N GLN A 488 1.16 27.37 0.22
CA GLN A 488 2.23 26.51 -0.27
C GLN A 488 2.41 25.24 0.58
N GLN A 489 2.19 25.31 1.91
CA GLN A 489 2.26 24.13 2.79
C GLN A 489 1.07 23.17 2.57
N LYS A 490 -0.14 23.69 2.37
CA LYS A 490 -1.32 22.85 2.08
C LYS A 490 -1.24 22.23 0.68
N ALA A 491 -0.60 22.91 -0.28
CA ALA A 491 -0.32 22.37 -1.61
C ALA A 491 0.71 21.23 -1.59
N GLN A 492 1.67 21.22 -0.67
CA GLN A 492 2.70 20.17 -0.57
C GLN A 492 2.13 18.81 -0.13
N ASN A 493 1.11 18.78 0.72
CA ASN A 493 0.47 17.54 1.18
C ASN A 493 -0.41 16.86 0.09
N LEU A 494 -0.77 17.58 -0.97
CA LEU A 494 -1.59 17.06 -2.08
C LEU A 494 -0.78 16.28 -3.13
N ASN A 495 0.53 16.12 -2.91
CA ASN A 495 1.44 15.46 -3.85
C ASN A 495 1.71 14.01 -3.45
N SER A 496 1.07 13.51 -2.39
CA SER A 496 1.28 12.15 -1.92
C SER A 496 0.72 11.14 -2.92
N GLU A 497 1.60 10.28 -3.42
CA GLU A 497 1.28 9.15 -4.26
C GLU A 497 1.38 7.87 -3.41
N PRO A 498 0.29 7.45 -2.76
CA PRO A 498 0.38 6.35 -1.82
C PRO A 498 0.67 5.04 -2.58
N PRO A 499 1.39 4.07 -1.97
CA PRO A 499 1.86 2.86 -2.65
C PRO A 499 0.77 2.03 -3.35
N HIS A 500 -0.48 2.13 -2.87
CA HIS A 500 -1.61 1.36 -3.41
C HIS A 500 -2.24 1.96 -4.67
N LEU A 501 -2.06 3.26 -4.93
CA LEU A 501 -2.76 3.95 -6.00
C LEU A 501 -2.51 3.35 -7.40
N PRO A 502 -1.26 3.01 -7.80
CA PRO A 502 -1.01 2.37 -9.10
C PRO A 502 -1.76 1.05 -9.27
N PHE A 503 -1.77 0.20 -8.24
CA PHE A 503 -2.44 -1.09 -8.28
C PHE A 503 -3.96 -0.93 -8.38
N CYS A 504 -4.52 0.01 -7.63
CA CYS A 504 -5.95 0.31 -7.67
C CYS A 504 -6.40 0.75 -9.06
N ILE A 505 -5.64 1.65 -9.72
CA ILE A 505 -5.90 2.07 -11.09
C ILE A 505 -5.81 0.89 -12.06
N TYR A 506 -4.77 0.06 -11.93
CA TYR A 506 -4.56 -1.11 -12.77
C TYR A 506 -5.73 -2.10 -12.67
N PHE A 507 -6.10 -2.52 -11.45
CA PHE A 507 -7.19 -3.49 -11.26
C PHE A 507 -8.55 -2.94 -11.67
N ALA A 508 -8.85 -1.67 -11.38
CA ALA A 508 -10.08 -1.05 -11.87
C ALA A 508 -10.13 -1.02 -13.41
N SER A 509 -9.01 -0.72 -14.06
CA SER A 509 -8.91 -0.74 -15.53
C SER A 509 -9.14 -2.14 -16.10
N LEU A 510 -8.59 -3.18 -15.46
CA LEU A 510 -8.85 -4.57 -15.84
C LEU A 510 -10.33 -4.95 -15.71
N VAL A 511 -10.97 -4.63 -14.57
CA VAL A 511 -12.38 -4.95 -14.34
C VAL A 511 -13.27 -4.36 -15.45
N LEU A 512 -13.06 -3.09 -15.81
CA LEU A 512 -13.82 -2.44 -16.88
C LEU A 512 -13.50 -2.99 -18.27
N TRP A 513 -12.24 -3.33 -18.53
CA TRP A 513 -11.82 -3.96 -19.77
C TRP A 513 -12.51 -5.31 -19.98
N TYR A 514 -12.57 -6.15 -18.93
CA TYR A 514 -13.32 -7.42 -18.98
C TYR A 514 -14.80 -7.23 -19.29
N GLY A 515 -15.40 -6.14 -18.82
CA GLY A 515 -16.75 -5.73 -19.17
C GLY A 515 -17.03 -5.59 -20.65
N CYS A 516 -16.03 -5.13 -21.40
CA CYS A 516 -16.11 -4.92 -22.84
C CYS A 516 -16.05 -6.23 -23.63
N LEU A 517 -15.77 -7.36 -22.98
CA LEU A 517 -15.84 -8.69 -23.59
C LEU A 517 -17.26 -9.27 -23.61
N ARG A 518 -18.24 -8.59 -23.00
CA ARG A 518 -19.64 -8.99 -23.09
C ARG A 518 -20.17 -8.77 -24.52
N PRO A 519 -21.02 -9.68 -25.04
CA PRO A 519 -21.46 -9.65 -26.44
C PRO A 519 -22.30 -8.40 -26.81
N ASP A 520 -22.85 -7.71 -25.81
CA ASP A 520 -23.66 -6.49 -25.95
C ASP A 520 -22.85 -5.19 -25.97
N GLN A 521 -21.55 -5.23 -25.69
CA GLN A 521 -20.72 -4.03 -25.55
C GLN A 521 -19.86 -3.77 -26.78
N ASP A 522 -19.66 -2.49 -27.08
CA ASP A 522 -18.74 -2.06 -28.13
C ASP A 522 -17.28 -2.28 -27.68
N SER A 523 -16.54 -3.06 -28.47
CA SER A 523 -15.11 -3.29 -28.31
C SER A 523 -14.27 -2.02 -28.19
N SER A 524 -14.72 -0.90 -28.79
CA SER A 524 -14.03 0.40 -28.69
C SER A 524 -13.92 0.90 -27.24
N ARG A 525 -14.90 0.56 -26.39
CA ARG A 525 -14.91 0.95 -24.96
C ARG A 525 -13.80 0.26 -24.19
N GLY A 526 -13.42 -0.96 -24.57
CA GLY A 526 -12.34 -1.72 -23.94
C GLY A 526 -11.00 -0.99 -24.06
N ASN A 527 -10.66 -0.58 -25.28
CA ASN A 527 -9.47 0.22 -25.54
C ASN A 527 -9.49 1.55 -24.79
N LEU A 528 -10.64 2.23 -24.73
CA LEU A 528 -10.76 3.48 -23.99
C LEU A 528 -10.50 3.30 -22.49
N CYS A 529 -11.00 2.22 -21.87
CA CYS A 529 -10.75 1.91 -20.47
C CYS A 529 -9.26 1.68 -20.20
N ILE A 530 -8.58 0.93 -21.07
CA ILE A 530 -7.14 0.65 -20.96
C ILE A 530 -6.31 1.93 -21.14
N VAL A 531 -6.56 2.70 -22.20
CA VAL A 531 -5.87 3.98 -22.47
C VAL A 531 -6.05 4.96 -21.31
N ASN A 532 -7.26 5.01 -20.74
CA ASN A 532 -7.54 5.83 -19.58
C ASN A 532 -6.73 5.38 -18.34
N GLY A 533 -6.65 4.07 -18.09
CA GLY A 533 -5.80 3.51 -17.04
C GLY A 533 -4.32 3.86 -17.22
N MET A 534 -3.79 3.65 -18.43
CA MET A 534 -2.42 4.01 -18.80
C MET A 534 -2.13 5.51 -18.57
N THR A 535 -3.06 6.38 -18.99
CA THR A 535 -2.93 7.84 -18.82
C THR A 535 -2.88 8.25 -17.35
N LEU A 536 -3.57 7.52 -16.47
CA LEU A 536 -3.52 7.78 -15.02
C LEU A 536 -2.22 7.25 -14.41
N LEU A 537 -1.79 6.05 -14.80
CA LEU A 537 -0.53 5.45 -14.33
C LEU A 537 0.70 6.26 -14.77
N SER A 538 0.69 6.81 -15.98
CA SER A 538 1.80 7.62 -16.49
C SER A 538 1.95 8.98 -15.79
N ARG A 539 0.98 9.38 -14.97
CA ARG A 539 1.05 10.60 -14.14
C ARG A 539 1.67 10.36 -12.78
N LEU A 540 1.88 9.09 -12.40
CA LEU A 540 2.49 8.71 -11.15
C LEU A 540 4.01 8.58 -11.34
N ASN A 541 4.76 9.06 -10.34
CA ASN A 541 6.21 9.00 -10.34
C ASN A 541 6.73 7.64 -9.86
N VAL A 542 5.98 6.94 -9.01
CA VAL A 542 6.37 5.66 -8.43
C VAL A 542 6.68 4.61 -9.51
N GLN A 543 7.82 3.93 -9.37
CA GLN A 543 8.35 2.98 -10.36
C GLN A 543 7.33 1.92 -10.80
N VAL A 544 6.59 1.30 -9.86
CA VAL A 544 5.60 0.26 -10.17
C VAL A 544 4.48 0.73 -11.11
N ALA A 545 4.14 2.02 -11.12
CA ALA A 545 3.13 2.56 -12.02
C ALA A 545 3.52 2.40 -13.49
N ARG A 546 4.81 2.56 -13.81
CA ARG A 546 5.34 2.34 -15.17
C ARG A 546 5.21 0.87 -15.57
N ASN A 547 5.56 -0.04 -14.67
CA ASN A 547 5.43 -1.48 -14.92
C ASN A 547 3.98 -1.88 -15.18
N LEU A 548 3.03 -1.35 -14.40
CA LEU A 548 1.61 -1.60 -14.58
C LEU A 548 1.05 -0.96 -15.86
N SER A 549 1.54 0.23 -16.24
CA SER A 549 1.17 0.89 -17.49
C SER A 549 1.61 0.07 -18.71
N ASN A 550 2.84 -0.45 -18.68
CA ASN A 550 3.35 -1.35 -19.73
C ASN A 550 2.51 -2.64 -19.82
N ALA A 551 2.12 -3.22 -18.69
CA ALA A 551 1.25 -4.39 -18.67
C ALA A 551 -0.15 -4.11 -19.28
N LEU A 552 -0.68 -2.89 -19.11
CA LEU A 552 -1.90 -2.46 -19.79
C LEU A 552 -1.68 -2.23 -21.30
N GLN A 553 -0.53 -1.66 -21.69
CA GLN A 553 -0.18 -1.46 -23.10
C GLN A 553 -0.09 -2.78 -23.87
N GLU A 554 0.52 -3.81 -23.27
CA GLU A 554 0.62 -5.14 -23.86
C GLU A 554 -0.77 -5.75 -24.15
N LEU A 555 -1.78 -5.46 -23.31
CA LEU A 555 -3.16 -5.89 -23.55
C LEU A 555 -3.77 -5.24 -24.79
N THR A 556 -3.55 -3.94 -24.99
CA THR A 556 -4.05 -3.22 -26.16
C THR A 556 -3.46 -3.76 -27.46
N LEU A 557 -2.16 -4.12 -27.45
CA LEU A 557 -1.49 -4.70 -28.62
C LEU A 557 -2.04 -6.09 -28.96
N ALA A 558 -2.41 -6.88 -27.95
CA ALA A 558 -2.98 -8.21 -28.15
C ALA A 558 -4.38 -8.18 -28.76
N GLU A 559 -5.22 -7.19 -28.45
CA GLU A 559 -6.57 -7.07 -29.02
C GLU A 559 -6.56 -6.69 -30.51
N GLN A 560 -5.51 -6.03 -30.98
CA GLN A 560 -5.33 -5.71 -32.39
C GLN A 560 -4.95 -6.95 -33.22
N TRP A 561 -4.59 -8.07 -32.57
CA TRP A 561 -4.34 -9.31 -33.26
C TRP A 561 -5.66 -9.84 -33.86
N PRO A 562 -5.75 -9.95 -35.19
CA PRO A 562 -7.03 -9.95 -35.85
C PRO A 562 -7.82 -11.23 -35.57
N ARG A 563 -9.12 -11.07 -35.26
CA ARG A 563 -10.14 -12.15 -35.24
C ARG A 563 -10.32 -12.83 -36.62
N SER A 564 -9.45 -12.56 -37.59
CA SER A 564 -9.47 -13.01 -38.98
C SER A 564 -9.02 -14.46 -39.19
N HIS A 565 -8.83 -15.24 -38.12
CA HIS A 565 -8.63 -16.69 -38.20
C HIS A 565 -9.83 -17.46 -37.64
N GLY A 566 -11.03 -16.94 -37.89
CA GLY A 566 -12.25 -17.73 -37.90
C GLY A 566 -12.59 -18.17 -39.32
N VAL A 567 -11.95 -19.25 -39.78
CA VAL A 567 -12.56 -20.29 -40.62
C VAL A 567 -12.05 -21.63 -40.13
#